data_AF-A0A520PNF2-F1
#
_entry.id   AF-A0A520PNF2-F1
#
_cell.length_a   1.000
_cell.length_b   1.000
_cell.length_c   1.000
_cell.angle_alpha   90.00
_cell.angle_beta   90.00
_cell.angle_gamma   90.00
#
_symmetry.space_group_name_H-M   'P 1'
#
loop_
_entity.id
_entity.type
_entity.pdbx_description
1 polymer ?
#
loop_
_entity_poly.entity_id
_entity_poly.type
_entity_poly.pdbx_seq_one_letter_code
_entity_poly.pdbx_strand_id
1 'polypeptide(L)'
;MGGEPRDHVRAEARRLLAAGVSGHVFPGGVACVSWRAPSGAEELVEACGGVLGLDPRARNGGEKVREATRYDLGTLTQSVVAVAALRLAAAGRLDLDAPVEKLVSDVRGGVLDGVTLRQLLSHRGGLARWGGLFLDVPHDVG
;
A
#
# COMPACT_ATOMS: atom_id res chain seq x y z
N MET A 1 4.99 23.27 -30.47
CA MET A 1 6.04 22.38 -29.92
C MET A 1 5.39 21.42 -28.93
N GLY A 2 4.69 20.40 -29.41
CA GLY A 2 4.04 19.39 -28.55
C GLY A 2 5.02 18.26 -28.29
N GLY A 3 5.60 18.21 -27.10
CA GLY A 3 6.35 17.03 -26.65
C GLY A 3 5.45 15.80 -26.58
N GLU A 4 6.04 14.61 -26.66
CA GLU A 4 5.33 13.35 -26.56
C GLU A 4 4.52 13.33 -25.24
N PRO A 5 3.25 12.89 -25.22
CA PRO A 5 2.40 12.92 -24.00
C PRO A 5 3.10 12.31 -22.76
N ARG A 6 3.95 11.30 -22.97
CA ARG A 6 4.79 10.70 -21.94
C ARG A 6 5.74 11.69 -21.27
N ASP A 7 6.41 12.53 -22.05
CA ASP A 7 7.35 13.53 -21.53
C ASP A 7 6.63 14.60 -20.71
N HIS A 8 5.45 15.03 -21.19
CA HIS A 8 4.63 15.98 -20.45
C HIS A 8 4.18 15.41 -19.10
N VAL A 9 3.64 14.19 -19.09
CA VAL A 9 3.24 13.50 -17.85
C VAL A 9 4.44 13.34 -16.89
N ARG A 10 5.61 12.98 -17.41
CA ARG A 10 6.82 12.83 -16.59
C ARG A 10 7.27 14.15 -15.98
N ALA A 11 7.28 15.22 -16.77
CA ALA A 11 7.66 16.55 -16.31
C ALA A 11 6.71 17.03 -15.21
N GLU A 12 5.41 16.82 -15.39
CA GLU A 12 4.40 17.23 -14.41
C GLU A 12 4.47 16.39 -13.12
N ALA A 13 4.65 15.07 -13.22
CA ALA A 13 4.84 14.21 -12.06
C ALA A 13 6.08 14.63 -11.24
N ARG A 14 7.19 14.96 -11.91
CA ARG A 14 8.39 15.50 -11.23
C ARG A 14 8.12 16.84 -10.56
N ARG A 15 7.38 17.74 -11.22
CA ARG A 15 7.01 19.05 -10.67
C ARG A 15 6.18 18.91 -9.39
N LEU A 16 5.18 18.01 -9.40
CA LEU A 16 4.33 17.75 -8.24
C LEU A 16 5.08 17.09 -7.08
N LEU A 17 5.95 16.11 -7.37
CA LEU A 17 6.83 15.52 -6.37
C LEU A 17 7.76 16.57 -5.74
N ALA A 18 8.38 17.43 -6.54
CA ALA A 18 9.25 18.51 -6.05
C ALA A 18 8.47 19.53 -5.19
N ALA A 19 7.23 19.83 -5.55
CA ALA A 19 6.36 20.70 -4.76
C ALA A 19 6.00 20.06 -3.41
N GLY A 20 5.65 18.76 -3.38
CA GLY A 20 5.37 18.03 -2.13
C GLY A 20 6.57 17.96 -1.20
N VAL A 21 7.77 17.73 -1.76
CA VAL A 21 9.03 17.74 -1.00
C VAL A 21 9.32 19.14 -0.44
N SER A 22 9.22 20.18 -1.26
CA SER A 22 9.48 21.57 -0.82
C SER A 22 8.44 22.05 0.21
N GLY A 23 7.21 21.56 0.09
CA GLY A 23 6.11 21.80 1.03
C GLY A 23 6.15 20.91 2.28
N HIS A 24 7.17 20.05 2.44
CA HIS A 24 7.34 19.14 3.57
C HIS A 24 6.15 18.18 3.79
N VAL A 25 5.42 17.84 2.72
CA VAL A 25 4.34 16.83 2.77
C VAL A 25 4.92 15.42 2.95
N PHE A 26 6.08 15.18 2.33
CA PHE A 26 6.87 13.95 2.43
C PHE A 26 8.33 14.25 2.07
N PRO A 27 9.31 13.47 2.55
CA PRO A 27 10.73 13.70 2.24
C PRO A 27 11.12 13.33 0.80
N GLY A 28 10.39 12.40 0.21
CA GLY A 28 10.59 11.92 -1.15
C GLY A 28 9.57 10.85 -1.54
N GLY A 29 9.45 10.59 -2.83
CA GLY A 29 8.48 9.64 -3.37
C GLY A 29 8.75 9.27 -4.82
N VAL A 30 8.11 8.17 -5.24
CA VAL A 30 8.01 7.74 -6.63
C VAL A 30 6.55 7.88 -7.07
N ALA A 31 6.32 8.52 -8.22
CA ALA A 31 5.03 8.57 -8.87
C ALA A 31 5.06 7.63 -10.09
N CYS A 32 4.05 6.77 -10.19
CA CYS A 32 3.84 5.83 -11.28
C CYS A 32 2.46 6.11 -11.89
N VAL A 33 2.41 6.48 -13.16
CA VAL A 33 1.19 6.86 -13.86
C VAL A 33 1.05 5.99 -15.10
N SER A 34 -0.03 5.20 -15.16
CA SER A 34 -0.39 4.41 -16.34
C SER A 34 -1.67 4.95 -17.00
N TRP A 35 -1.74 4.85 -18.32
CA TRP A 35 -2.94 5.14 -19.08
C TRP A 35 -2.97 4.34 -20.39
N ARG A 36 -4.13 4.28 -21.03
CA ARG A 36 -4.27 3.68 -22.37
C ARG A 36 -4.21 4.77 -23.43
N ALA A 37 -3.24 4.69 -24.33
CA ALA A 37 -3.13 5.59 -25.47
C ALA A 37 -4.26 5.36 -26.50
N PRO A 38 -4.54 6.33 -27.39
CA PRO A 38 -5.52 6.14 -28.47
C PRO A 38 -5.22 4.93 -29.39
N SER A 39 -3.95 4.54 -29.50
CA SER A 39 -3.51 3.32 -30.21
C SER A 39 -3.93 2.02 -29.50
N GLY A 40 -4.45 2.11 -28.28
CA GLY A 40 -4.76 0.96 -27.42
C GLY A 40 -3.57 0.48 -26.59
N ALA A 41 -2.35 0.98 -26.85
CA ALA A 41 -1.17 0.66 -26.07
C ALA A 41 -1.31 1.15 -24.62
N GLU A 42 -0.81 0.38 -23.66
CA GLU A 42 -0.66 0.84 -22.28
C GLU A 42 0.64 1.62 -22.16
N GLU A 43 0.54 2.84 -21.67
CA GLU A 43 1.66 3.71 -21.41
C GLU A 43 1.89 3.76 -19.91
N LEU A 44 3.15 3.70 -19.51
CA LEU A 44 3.59 3.85 -18.13
C LEU A 44 4.72 4.87 -18.04
N VAL A 45 4.60 5.79 -17.09
CA VAL A 45 5.61 6.79 -16.75
C VAL A 45 5.90 6.76 -15.26
N GLU A 46 7.18 6.76 -14.94
CA GLU A 46 7.69 6.88 -13.57
C GLU A 46 8.44 8.19 -13.38
N ALA A 47 8.33 8.76 -12.19
CA ALA A 47 9.07 9.94 -11.77
C ALA A 47 9.47 9.80 -10.30
N CYS A 48 10.66 10.30 -9.96
CA CYS A 48 11.19 10.30 -8.60
C CYS A 48 11.46 11.72 -8.14
N GLY A 49 11.35 11.98 -6.84
CA GLY A 49 11.73 13.25 -6.23
C GLY A 49 12.05 13.09 -4.74
N GLY A 50 12.93 13.95 -4.24
CA GLY A 50 13.32 13.97 -2.82
C GLY A 50 14.26 12.85 -2.39
N VAL A 51 14.22 12.54 -1.10
CA VAL A 51 15.14 11.63 -0.39
C VAL A 51 14.40 10.65 0.52
N LEU A 52 15.05 9.55 0.89
CA LEU A 52 14.46 8.46 1.67
C LEU A 52 14.11 8.82 3.11
N GLY A 53 14.72 9.86 3.67
CA GLY A 53 14.47 10.28 5.04
C GLY A 53 15.08 11.62 5.39
N LEU A 54 14.48 12.28 6.37
CA LEU A 54 14.99 13.50 6.99
C LEU A 54 15.98 13.11 8.09
N ASP A 55 17.09 12.44 7.77
CA ASP A 55 18.14 12.24 8.77
C ASP A 55 18.85 13.59 8.99
N PRO A 56 18.70 14.24 10.17
CA PRO A 56 19.34 15.53 10.42
C PRO A 56 20.87 15.43 10.47
N ARG A 57 21.43 14.22 10.58
CA ARG A 57 22.87 13.94 10.58
C ARG A 57 23.42 13.60 9.20
N ALA A 58 22.56 13.43 8.20
CA ALA A 58 23.00 13.13 6.85
C ALA A 58 23.71 14.35 6.26
N ARG A 59 25.05 14.30 6.24
CA ARG A 59 25.93 15.38 5.71
C ARG A 59 25.63 15.79 4.26
N ASN A 60 24.90 14.95 3.52
CA ASN A 60 24.57 15.16 2.11
C ASN A 60 23.05 15.25 1.83
N GLY A 61 22.21 15.53 2.83
CA GLY A 61 20.78 15.74 2.64
C GLY A 61 19.94 14.48 2.42
N GLY A 62 20.47 13.29 2.76
CA GLY A 62 19.77 12.00 2.67
C GLY A 62 20.01 11.25 1.34
N GLU A 63 19.73 9.95 1.33
CA GLU A 63 19.81 9.14 0.10
C GLU A 63 18.68 9.52 -0.87
N LYS A 64 19.00 9.75 -2.14
CA LYS A 64 18.00 10.10 -3.17
C LYS A 64 17.06 8.93 -3.43
N VAL A 65 15.78 9.26 -3.61
CA VAL A 65 14.78 8.32 -4.13
C VAL A 65 15.16 7.91 -5.55
N ARG A 66 15.01 6.61 -5.85
CA ARG A 66 15.19 6.02 -7.18
C ARG A 66 13.93 5.23 -7.54
N GLU A 67 13.78 4.87 -8.82
CA GLU A 67 12.62 4.11 -9.29
C GLU A 67 12.48 2.77 -8.56
N ALA A 68 13.61 2.11 -8.26
CA ALA A 68 13.64 0.86 -7.49
C ALA A 68 13.58 1.03 -5.97
N THR A 69 13.36 2.24 -5.45
CA THR A 69 13.19 2.46 -4.00
C THR A 69 11.99 1.68 -3.48
N ARG A 70 12.19 0.93 -2.40
CA ARG A 70 11.13 0.15 -1.75
C ARG A 70 10.46 0.98 -0.66
N TYR A 71 9.13 0.92 -0.64
CA TYR A 71 8.30 1.52 0.39
C TYR A 71 7.47 0.44 1.07
N ASP A 72 7.18 0.62 2.35
CA ASP A 72 6.16 -0.18 3.03
C ASP A 72 4.78 0.21 2.47
N LEU A 73 4.06 -0.79 1.96
CA LEU A 73 2.73 -0.60 1.37
C LEU A 73 1.64 -0.47 2.43
N GLY A 74 1.90 -0.87 3.68
CA GLY A 74 0.95 -0.79 4.78
C GLY A 74 -0.40 -1.42 4.41
N THR A 75 -1.48 -0.65 4.58
CA THR A 75 -2.85 -1.10 4.29
C THR A 75 -3.10 -1.44 2.82
N LEU A 76 -2.29 -0.95 1.87
CA LEU A 76 -2.40 -1.35 0.46
C LEU A 76 -2.16 -2.86 0.28
N THR A 77 -1.47 -3.51 1.22
CA THR A 77 -1.29 -4.97 1.28
C THR A 77 -2.62 -5.73 1.35
N GLN A 78 -3.69 -5.13 1.88
CA GLN A 78 -5.00 -5.77 2.00
C GLN A 78 -5.58 -6.18 0.64
N SER A 79 -5.33 -5.42 -0.42
CA SER A 79 -5.76 -5.77 -1.78
C SER A 79 -5.11 -7.07 -2.27
N VAL A 80 -3.83 -7.27 -1.95
CA VAL A 80 -3.09 -8.51 -2.28
C VAL A 80 -3.68 -9.69 -1.51
N VAL A 81 -3.96 -9.51 -0.22
CA VAL A 81 -4.61 -10.52 0.63
C VAL A 81 -6.00 -10.88 0.08
N ALA A 82 -6.79 -9.88 -0.31
CA ALA A 82 -8.11 -10.10 -0.88
C ALA A 82 -8.05 -10.90 -2.19
N VAL A 83 -7.13 -10.58 -3.09
CA VAL A 83 -6.91 -11.35 -4.33
C VAL A 83 -6.49 -12.78 -4.02
N ALA A 84 -5.57 -13.00 -3.07
CA ALA A 84 -5.15 -14.33 -2.67
C ALA A 84 -6.32 -15.16 -2.12
N ALA A 85 -7.16 -14.58 -1.26
CA ALA A 85 -8.36 -15.24 -0.73
C ALA A 85 -9.35 -15.60 -1.84
N LEU A 86 -9.61 -14.68 -2.78
CA LEU A 86 -10.50 -14.94 -3.92
C LEU A 86 -9.96 -16.04 -4.85
N ARG A 87 -8.64 -16.09 -5.07
CA ARG A 87 -7.98 -17.15 -5.84
C ARG A 87 -8.10 -18.52 -5.17
N LEU A 88 -7.96 -18.59 -3.85
CA LEU A 88 -8.16 -19.82 -3.09
C LEU A 88 -9.62 -20.27 -3.12
N ALA A 89 -10.55 -19.32 -3.01
CA ALA A 89 -11.99 -19.61 -3.10
C ALA A 89 -12.37 -20.14 -4.48
N ALA A 90 -11.87 -19.52 -5.56
CA ALA A 90 -12.08 -20.00 -6.93
C ALA A 90 -11.51 -21.41 -7.15
N ALA A 91 -10.45 -21.78 -6.42
CA ALA A 91 -9.86 -23.12 -6.45
C ALA A 91 -10.56 -24.14 -5.52
N GLY A 92 -11.66 -23.75 -4.85
CA GLY A 92 -12.36 -24.60 -3.86
C GLY A 92 -11.55 -24.88 -2.59
N ARG A 93 -10.48 -24.11 -2.33
CA ARG A 93 -9.58 -24.29 -1.18
C ARG A 93 -9.92 -23.41 0.01
N LEU A 94 -10.84 -22.47 -0.17
CA LEU A 94 -11.31 -21.55 0.86
C LEU A 94 -12.80 -21.30 0.67
N ASP A 95 -13.60 -21.47 1.71
CA ASP A 95 -15.00 -21.07 1.69
C ASP A 95 -15.13 -19.70 2.35
N LEU A 96 -15.53 -18.68 1.59
CA LEU A 96 -15.66 -17.32 2.10
C LEU A 96 -16.86 -17.15 3.05
N ASP A 97 -17.84 -18.05 2.95
CA ASP A 97 -19.04 -18.04 3.77
C ASP A 97 -18.89 -18.98 4.99
N ALA A 98 -17.75 -19.65 5.11
CA ALA A 98 -17.39 -20.37 6.33
C ALA A 98 -17.13 -19.38 7.48
N PRO A 99 -17.62 -19.70 8.69
CA PRO A 99 -17.23 -19.02 9.91
C PRO A 99 -15.73 -19.10 10.16
N VAL A 100 -15.13 -18.00 10.62
CA VAL A 100 -13.68 -17.84 10.81
C VAL A 100 -13.14 -18.81 11.85
N GLU A 101 -13.94 -19.17 12.85
CA GLU A 101 -13.55 -20.10 13.91
C GLU A 101 -13.32 -21.55 13.46
N LYS A 102 -13.68 -21.86 12.21
CA LYS A 102 -13.31 -23.12 11.54
C LYS A 102 -11.85 -23.14 11.08
N LEU A 103 -11.25 -21.97 10.85
CA LEU A 103 -9.88 -21.80 10.38
C LEU A 103 -8.93 -21.34 11.49
N VAL A 104 -9.40 -20.48 12.38
CA VAL A 104 -8.63 -19.93 13.50
C VAL A 104 -9.36 -20.28 14.79
N SER A 105 -8.93 -21.34 15.46
CA SER A 105 -9.61 -21.86 16.65
C SER A 105 -9.66 -20.88 17.82
N ASP A 106 -8.69 -19.98 17.89
CA ASP A 106 -8.49 -19.06 19.02
C ASP A 106 -9.60 -17.99 19.12
N VAL A 107 -10.40 -17.85 18.06
CA VAL A 107 -11.49 -16.86 18.01
C VAL A 107 -12.85 -17.41 18.48
N ARG A 108 -12.92 -18.70 18.81
CA ARG A 108 -14.16 -19.37 19.26
C ARG A 108 -14.71 -18.76 20.53
N GLY A 109 -16.03 -18.53 20.57
CA GLY A 109 -16.71 -17.93 21.72
C GLY A 109 -16.32 -16.47 21.99
N GLY A 110 -15.56 -15.85 21.08
CA GLY A 110 -15.18 -14.44 21.14
C GLY A 110 -16.02 -13.56 20.22
N VAL A 111 -15.54 -12.33 19.99
CA VAL A 111 -16.21 -11.33 19.14
C VAL A 111 -16.31 -11.71 17.65
N LEU A 112 -15.59 -12.75 17.24
CA LEU A 112 -15.60 -13.27 15.86
C LEU A 112 -16.37 -14.58 15.73
N ASP A 113 -17.03 -15.05 16.79
CA ASP A 113 -17.81 -16.29 16.74
C ASP A 113 -18.96 -16.17 15.73
N GLY A 114 -19.00 -17.08 14.76
CA GLY A 114 -19.98 -17.06 13.67
C GLY A 114 -19.74 -15.99 12.59
N VAL A 115 -18.70 -15.16 12.71
CA VAL A 115 -18.32 -14.19 11.68
C VAL A 115 -17.69 -14.91 10.50
N THR A 116 -18.14 -14.64 9.28
CA THR A 116 -17.59 -15.28 8.08
C THR A 116 -16.34 -14.57 7.56
N LEU A 117 -15.52 -15.30 6.80
CA LEU A 117 -14.37 -14.70 6.12
C LEU A 117 -14.76 -13.54 5.20
N ARG A 118 -15.90 -13.64 4.52
CA ARG A 118 -16.45 -12.57 3.69
C ARG A 118 -16.73 -11.31 4.51
N GLN A 119 -17.29 -11.46 5.72
CA GLN A 119 -17.53 -10.33 6.61
C GLN A 119 -16.21 -9.71 7.07
N LEU A 120 -15.19 -10.49 7.41
CA LEU A 120 -13.87 -9.96 7.76
C LEU A 120 -13.20 -9.21 6.60
N LEU A 121 -13.11 -9.82 5.42
CA LEU A 121 -12.47 -9.22 4.23
C LEU A 121 -13.20 -7.95 3.74
N SER A 122 -14.47 -7.79 4.11
CA SER A 122 -15.28 -6.59 3.79
C SER A 122 -15.45 -5.62 4.95
N HIS A 123 -14.69 -5.77 6.04
CA HIS A 123 -14.77 -4.91 7.23
C HIS A 123 -16.16 -4.87 7.91
N ARG A 124 -16.91 -5.98 7.85
CA ARG A 124 -18.24 -6.16 8.46
C ARG A 124 -18.28 -7.18 9.60
N GLY A 125 -17.11 -7.56 10.12
CA GLY A 125 -16.99 -8.55 11.19
C GLY A 125 -17.19 -8.01 12.62
N GLY A 126 -17.58 -6.75 12.79
CA GLY A 126 -17.84 -6.16 14.10
C GLY A 126 -16.59 -5.84 14.95
N LEU A 127 -15.38 -6.05 14.41
CA LEU A 127 -14.15 -5.70 15.10
C LEU A 127 -14.00 -4.18 15.28
N ALA A 128 -13.46 -3.78 16.43
CA ALA A 128 -13.04 -2.41 16.64
C ALA A 128 -11.97 -2.02 15.60
N ARG A 129 -11.98 -0.76 15.15
CA ARG A 129 -11.03 -0.23 14.16
C ARG A 129 -9.56 -0.34 14.58
N TRP A 130 -9.30 -0.40 15.88
CA TRP A 130 -7.96 -0.41 16.45
C TRP A 130 -8.03 -0.95 17.88
N GLY A 131 -7.08 -1.81 18.25
CA GLY A 131 -7.03 -2.48 19.55
C GLY A 131 -5.70 -2.35 20.27
N GLY A 132 -4.81 -1.44 19.85
CA GLY A 132 -3.58 -1.15 20.59
C GLY A 132 -2.56 -2.27 20.73
N LEU A 133 -2.67 -3.38 20.00
CA LEU A 133 -1.83 -4.58 20.16
C LEU A 133 -0.30 -4.33 20.14
N PHE A 134 0.16 -3.24 19.51
CA PHE A 134 1.58 -2.88 19.44
C PHE A 134 2.08 -2.08 20.65
N LEU A 135 1.17 -1.53 21.47
CA LEU A 135 1.51 -0.77 22.67
C LEU A 135 1.93 -1.66 23.83
N ASP A 136 1.51 -2.93 23.80
CA ASP A 136 1.88 -3.93 24.80
C ASP A 136 3.21 -4.63 24.46
N VAL A 137 3.84 -4.28 23.33
CA VAL A 137 5.16 -4.80 22.93
C VAL A 137 6.22 -3.80 23.41
N PRO A 138 7.18 -4.20 24.27
CA PRO A 138 8.28 -3.34 24.68
C PRO A 138 9.02 -2.79 23.45
N HIS A 139 9.04 -1.48 23.28
CA HIS A 139 9.81 -0.81 22.25
C HIS A 139 11.28 -0.65 22.69
N ASP A 140 11.92 -1.75 23.05
CA ASP A 140 13.38 -1.73 23.10
C ASP A 140 13.88 -1.67 21.66
N VAL A 141 14.40 -0.51 21.30
CA VAL A 141 15.15 -0.33 20.05
C VAL A 141 16.43 -1.15 20.18
N GLY A 142 16.41 -2.38 19.66
CA GLY A 142 17.61 -3.17 19.42
C GLY A 142 18.61 -2.43 18.53
#